data_AF-A0A347APA9-F1
#
_entry.id   AF-A0A347APA9-F1
#
_cell.length_a   1.000
_cell.length_b   1.000
_cell.length_c   1.000
_cell.angle_alpha   90.00
_cell.angle_beta   90.00
_cell.angle_gamma   90.00
#
_symmetry.space_group_name_H-M   'P 1'
#
loop_
_entity.id
_entity.type
_entity.pdbx_description
1 polymer ?
#
loop_
_entity_poly.entity_id
_entity_poly.type
_entity_poly.pdbx_seq_one_letter_code
_entity_poly.pdbx_strand_id
1 'polypeptide(L)' 'MKRSKFCPNCGSMNIKWINPQMWSIWQCWDCGYQGAVVIEDKELADEIRKKFLEKIKDEENESGSDSDDE' A
#
# COMPACT_ATOMS: atom_id res chain seq x y z
N MET A 1 -2.55 -23.40 -7.73
CA MET A 1 -1.77 -22.24 -7.24
C MET A 1 -2.71 -21.29 -6.50
N LYS A 2 -2.35 -20.83 -5.31
CA LYS A 2 -3.14 -19.85 -4.55
C LYS A 2 -2.94 -18.48 -5.20
N ARG A 3 -4.01 -17.79 -5.61
CA ARG A 3 -3.89 -16.42 -6.14
C ARG A 3 -3.47 -15.49 -5.01
N SER A 4 -2.34 -14.82 -5.19
CA SER A 4 -1.87 -13.77 -4.29
C SER A 4 -2.80 -12.56 -4.42
N LYS A 5 -2.99 -11.84 -3.32
CA LYS A 5 -3.75 -10.59 -3.29
C LYS A 5 -2.81 -9.46 -2.91
N PHE A 6 -2.93 -8.36 -3.63
CA PHE A 6 -2.10 -7.18 -3.45
C PHE A 6 -2.98 -5.96 -3.16
N CYS A 7 -2.43 -5.03 -2.37
CA CYS A 7 -3.07 -3.77 -2.05
C CYS A 7 -3.17 -2.89 -3.31
N PRO A 8 -4.34 -2.32 -3.62
CA PRO A 8 -4.51 -1.43 -4.76
C PRO A 8 -3.82 -0.07 -4.60
N ASN A 9 -3.46 0.33 -3.37
CA ASN A 9 -2.82 1.63 -3.10
C ASN A 9 -1.30 1.57 -3.15
N CYS A 10 -0.69 0.53 -2.56
CA CYS A 10 0.77 0.44 -2.41
C CYS A 10 1.39 -0.81 -3.02
N GLY A 11 0.60 -1.70 -3.65
CA GLY A 11 1.09 -2.95 -4.24
C GLY A 11 1.58 -4.00 -3.23
N SER A 12 1.45 -3.75 -1.92
CA SER A 12 1.90 -4.69 -0.89
C SER A 12 1.05 -5.96 -0.83
N MET A 13 1.70 -7.09 -0.51
CA MET A 13 1.05 -8.35 -0.15
C MET A 13 0.58 -8.39 1.31
N ASN A 14 0.91 -7.37 2.12
CA ASN A 14 0.53 -7.29 3.53
C ASN A 14 -0.92 -6.83 3.67
N ILE A 15 -1.83 -7.59 3.06
CA ILE A 15 -3.27 -7.34 3.02
C ILE A 15 -4.01 -8.51 3.67
N LYS A 16 -4.89 -8.21 4.62
CA LYS A 16 -5.59 -9.21 5.45
C LYS A 16 -7.07 -8.91 5.50
N TRP A 17 -7.87 -9.97 5.62
CA TRP A 17 -9.29 -9.86 5.92
C TRP A 17 -9.44 -9.67 7.44
N ILE A 18 -10.00 -8.55 7.87
CA ILE A 18 -9.94 -8.11 9.28
C ILE A 18 -11.11 -8.62 10.10
N ASN A 19 -12.31 -8.67 9.52
CA ASN A 19 -13.51 -9.00 10.28
C ASN A 19 -14.52 -9.81 9.46
N PRO A 20 -14.87 -11.03 9.91
CA PRO A 20 -15.96 -11.83 9.34
C PRO A 20 -17.32 -11.14 9.32
N GLN A 21 -17.56 -10.11 10.13
CA GLN A 21 -18.82 -9.34 10.09
C GLN A 21 -18.81 -8.23 9.03
N MET A 22 -17.64 -7.71 8.68
CA MET A 22 -17.48 -6.68 7.64
C MET A 22 -17.17 -7.32 6.29
N TRP A 23 -17.99 -8.29 5.89
CA TRP A 23 -17.77 -9.15 4.72
C TRP A 23 -17.07 -8.43 3.57
N SER A 24 -16.05 -9.09 3.04
CA SER A 24 -15.31 -8.63 1.85
C SER A 24 -14.44 -7.38 2.03
N ILE A 25 -14.22 -6.84 3.23
CA ILE A 25 -13.29 -5.72 3.45
C ILE A 25 -11.86 -6.20 3.75
N TRP A 26 -10.93 -5.85 2.89
CA TRP A 26 -9.49 -6.06 3.08
C TRP A 26 -8.85 -4.83 3.74
N GLN A 27 -7.86 -5.05 4.60
CA GLN A 27 -7.00 -4.00 5.14
C GLN A 27 -5.54 -4.27 4.80
N CYS A 28 -4.86 -3.25 4.28
CA CYS A 28 -3.41 -3.24 4.11
C CYS A 28 -2.72 -2.67 5.34
N TRP A 29 -1.71 -3.38 5.82
CA TRP A 29 -0.95 -3.02 7.02
C TRP A 29 0.27 -2.14 6.71
N ASP A 30 0.62 -1.98 5.43
CA ASP A 30 1.75 -1.14 5.02
C ASP A 30 1.31 0.32 4.77
N CYS A 31 0.11 0.53 4.20
CA CYS A 31 -0.35 1.87 3.83
C CYS A 31 -1.73 2.25 4.41
N GLY A 32 -2.34 1.39 5.22
CA GLY A 32 -3.64 1.66 5.87
C GLY A 32 -4.87 1.55 4.97
N TYR A 33 -4.74 1.12 3.70
CA TYR A 33 -5.90 0.92 2.81
C TYR A 33 -6.94 0.00 3.47
N GLN A 34 -8.22 0.38 3.43
CA GLN A 34 -9.34 -0.44 3.86
C GLN A 34 -10.44 -0.42 2.80
N GLY A 35 -10.76 -1.56 2.19
CA GLY A 35 -11.79 -1.63 1.16
C GLY A 35 -11.97 -3.00 0.53
N ALA A 36 -12.95 -3.10 -0.38
CA ALA A 36 -13.32 -4.37 -1.00
C ALA A 36 -12.43 -4.77 -2.20
N VAL A 37 -11.60 -3.86 -2.69
CA VAL A 37 -10.82 -4.05 -3.92
C VAL A 37 -9.43 -4.61 -3.57
N VAL A 38 -9.03 -5.63 -4.31
CA VAL A 38 -7.67 -6.21 -4.28
C VAL A 38 -7.19 -6.47 -5.69
N ILE A 39 -5.89 -6.40 -5.89
CA ILE A 39 -5.27 -6.75 -7.17
C ILE A 39 -4.83 -8.22 -7.10
N GLU A 40 -5.10 -8.99 -8.15
CA GLU A 40 -4.62 -10.38 -8.30
C GLU A 40 -3.53 -10.52 -9.38
N ASP A 41 -3.29 -9.44 -10.14
CA ASP A 41 -2.25 -9.35 -11.15
C ASP A 41 -0.93 -8.89 -10.53
N LYS A 42 0.12 -9.71 -10.66
CA LYS A 42 1.42 -9.41 -10.07
C LYS A 42 2.14 -8.27 -10.78
N GLU A 43 2.06 -8.19 -12.11
CA GLU A 43 2.75 -7.17 -12.89
C GLU A 43 2.19 -5.78 -12.56
N LEU A 44 0.85 -5.68 -12.49
CA LEU A 44 0.18 -4.46 -12.06
C LEU A 44 0.52 -4.10 -10.60
N ALA A 45 0.58 -5.07 -9.70
CA ALA A 45 0.95 -4.83 -8.31
C ALA A 45 2.39 -4.31 -8.17
N ASP A 46 3.33 -4.85 -8.94
CA ASP A 46 4.74 -4.42 -8.95
C ASP A 46 4.86 -2.96 -9.45
N GLU A 47 4.09 -2.58 -10.48
CA GLU A 47 4.03 -1.18 -10.95
C GLU A 47 3.47 -0.22 -9.90
N ILE A 48 2.37 -0.60 -9.24
CA ILE A 48 1.77 0.21 -8.16
C ILE A 48 2.78 0.39 -7.03
N ARG A 49 3.48 -0.68 -6.63
CA ARG A 49 4.50 -0.64 -5.57
C ARG A 49 5.63 0.33 -5.92
N LYS A 50 6.13 0.28 -7.16
CA LYS A 50 7.18 1.19 -7.62
C LYS A 50 6.75 2.66 -7.51
N LYS A 51 5.57 2.99 -8.07
CA LYS A 51 5.01 4.36 -8.03
C LYS A 51 4.78 4.86 -6.60
N PHE A 52 4.35 3.98 -5.70
CA PHE A 52 4.14 4.32 -4.30
C PHE A 52 5.46 4.66 -3.59
N LEU A 53 6.51 3.87 -3.81
CA LEU A 53 7.84 4.13 -3.21
C LEU A 53 8.52 5.36 -3.79
N GLU A 54 8.32 5.67 -5.08
CA GLU A 54 8.81 6.90 -5.70
C GLU A 54 8.18 8.13 -5.03
N LYS A 55 6.85 8.14 -4.84
CA LYS A 55 6.15 9.23 -4.15
C LYS A 55 6.64 9.46 -2.72
N ILE A 56 6.83 8.39 -1.94
CA ILE A 56 7.33 8.52 -0.56
C ILE A 56 8.72 9.15 -0.54
N LYS A 57 9.61 8.75 -1.46
CA LYS A 57 10.95 9.34 -1.55
C LYS A 57 10.88 10.82 -1.91
N ASP A 58 10.00 11.21 -2.83
CA ASP A 58 9.84 12.61 -3.20
C ASP A 58 9.35 13.43 -2.00
N GLU A 59 8.38 12.93 -1.23
CA GLU A 59 7.86 13.55 0.00
C GLU A 59 8.92 13.64 1.12
N GLU A 60 9.77 12.62 1.28
CA GLU A 60 10.90 12.62 2.24
C GLU A 60 11.97 13.65 1.86
N ASN A 61 12.23 13.84 0.57
CA ASN A 61 13.18 14.86 0.10
C ASN A 61 12.64 16.29 0.23
N GLU A 62 11.32 16.49 0.15
CA GLU A 62 10.68 17.79 0.36
C GLU A 62 10.54 18.18 1.84
N SER A 63 10.45 17.20 2.75
CA SER A 63 10.29 17.43 4.20
C SER A 63 11.61 17.49 4.99
N GLY A 64 12.76 17.36 4.33
CA GLY A 64 14.10 17.37 4.93
C GLY A 64 14.79 18.74 5.05
N SER A 65 14.06 19.86 4.90
CA SER A 65 14.61 21.22 5.03
C SER A 65 13.92 22.05 6.12
N ASP A 66 13.85 21.54 7.34
CA ASP A 66 13.69 22.40 8.52
C ASP A 66 14.99 22.30 9.33
N SER A 67 15.78 23.37 9.20
CA SER A 67 17.07 23.59 9.82
C SER A 67 16.96 23.58 11.35
N ASP A 68 17.88 22.87 12.00
CA ASP A 68 18.31 23.21 13.34
C ASP A 68 18.84 24.66 13.32
N ASP A 69 18.14 25.59 13.98
CA ASP A 69 18.75 26.85 14.46
C ASP A 69 18.09 27.29 15.79
N GLU A 70 18.97 27.48 16.77
CA GLU A 70 18.85 27.98 18.17
C GLU A 70 18.45 27.02 19.31
#